data_AF-A0A1C6RU80-F1
#
_entry.id   AF-A0A1C6RU80-F1
#
_cell.length_a   1.000
_cell.length_b   1.000
_cell.length_c   1.000
_cell.angle_alpha   90.00
_cell.angle_beta   90.00
_cell.angle_gamma   90.00
#
_symmetry.space_group_name_H-M   'P 1'
#
loop_
_entity.id
_entity.type
_entity.pdbx_description
1 polymer ?
#
loop_
_entity_poly.entity_id
_entity_poly.type
_entity_poly.pdbx_seq_one_letter_code
_entity_poly.pdbx_strand_id
1 'polypeptide(L)'
;MRWYRAVAFDLDGTLTTGGSPSAAVLDRIAALRDDGVRMLLVTGRNLAHLEADFPGLANRFDLVVAENGCVLRTDDAVRHLVDPVEPALLERLSSAGVAVGRGEVLLGAGADAYDAVVEAVGFLGLDVQVVRNRDELMLLPAGISKGTGLCAALAELDISPHNSMAFGDAENDHAMFAAAELGVAVANAVDSLRRCADLVLTTPNGAGVAELLASDVLSGRQRLHSDRRHVVLGTDAADRPVRLPAAQTNLLITGAGGSARSYLTRLVVEQLVAQRYSVLMLAPEGRQVPLDTLPGLTVLGGAQLPDPAELPRLHGIDRSVLLDLSGLGTTAREAYSQAMWQQLLAHRAATGTPHWFVIDVGQAGTCRIPWPKGTGAEQWGLCVVSGQPDQLDADLLARMEWRVALSQDGGQEAVLTGPNILPQSITLGRRLTTPKETMVGASQGREDRSV
;
A
#
# COMPACT_ATOMS: atom_id res chain seq x y z
N MET A 1 13.63 2.01 12.01
CA MET A 1 13.62 1.07 10.87
C MET A 1 12.80 1.69 9.75
N ARG A 2 13.21 1.51 8.50
CA ARG A 2 12.56 2.17 7.36
C ARG A 2 11.25 1.47 6.99
N TRP A 3 10.18 2.25 6.86
CA TRP A 3 8.90 1.77 6.33
C TRP A 3 8.92 1.78 4.79
N TYR A 4 9.38 2.90 4.22
CA TYR A 4 9.55 3.05 2.78
C TYR A 4 10.80 2.32 2.31
N ARG A 5 10.62 1.42 1.35
CA ARG A 5 11.63 0.53 0.78
C ARG A 5 11.87 0.79 -0.69
N ALA A 6 10.92 1.42 -1.36
CA ALA A 6 11.01 1.80 -2.75
C ALA A 6 10.59 3.27 -2.93
N VAL A 7 11.26 3.95 -3.84
CA VAL A 7 10.89 5.31 -4.26
C VAL A 7 10.80 5.33 -5.77
N ALA A 8 9.65 5.73 -6.29
CA ALA A 8 9.36 5.88 -7.70
C ALA A 8 9.33 7.36 -8.07
N PHE A 9 9.92 7.71 -9.20
CA PHE A 9 10.01 9.08 -9.67
C PHE A 9 9.50 9.18 -11.10
N ASP A 10 8.62 10.14 -11.37
CA ASP A 10 8.54 10.68 -12.71
C ASP A 10 9.82 11.43 -13.11
N LEU A 11 10.06 11.60 -14.41
CA LEU A 11 11.22 12.30 -14.94
C LEU A 11 10.95 13.78 -15.28
N ASP A 12 9.97 14.05 -16.15
CA ASP A 12 9.84 15.30 -16.91
C ASP A 12 9.02 16.35 -16.16
N GLY A 13 9.68 17.24 -15.40
CA GLY A 13 9.00 18.15 -14.48
C GLY A 13 9.02 17.67 -13.04
N THR A 14 9.46 16.44 -12.80
CA THR A 14 9.65 15.89 -11.45
C THR A 14 11.13 15.83 -11.07
N LEU A 15 11.98 15.11 -11.82
CA LEU A 15 13.43 15.10 -11.57
C LEU A 15 14.19 16.17 -12.37
N THR A 16 13.60 16.64 -13.47
CA THR A 16 14.23 17.53 -14.45
C THR A 16 13.51 18.88 -14.56
N THR A 17 14.24 19.88 -15.06
CA THR A 17 13.74 21.22 -15.45
C THR A 17 14.05 21.52 -16.93
N GLY A 18 13.89 20.54 -17.82
CA GLY A 18 14.22 20.67 -19.26
C GLY A 18 15.66 20.28 -19.64
N GLY A 19 16.37 19.58 -18.76
CA GLY A 19 17.69 18.99 -18.98
C GLY A 19 17.94 17.85 -17.99
N SER A 20 19.15 17.29 -17.95
CA SER A 20 19.47 16.16 -17.05
C SER A 20 19.16 16.48 -15.58
N PRO A 21 18.74 15.48 -14.77
CA PRO A 21 18.58 15.67 -13.34
C PRO A 21 19.88 16.21 -12.71
N SER A 22 19.75 17.06 -11.69
CA SER A 22 20.91 17.67 -11.04
C SER A 22 21.78 16.61 -10.33
N ALA A 23 23.08 16.88 -10.19
CA ALA A 23 23.97 16.01 -9.43
C ALA A 23 23.46 15.79 -7.99
N ALA A 24 22.92 16.83 -7.35
CA ALA A 24 22.40 16.75 -5.99
C ALA A 24 21.30 15.68 -5.82
N VAL A 25 20.34 15.58 -6.74
CA VAL A 25 19.29 14.55 -6.66
C VAL A 25 19.83 13.17 -7.03
N LEU A 26 20.71 13.08 -8.04
CA LEU A 26 21.29 11.82 -8.49
C LEU A 26 22.25 11.20 -7.45
N ASP A 27 23.02 12.02 -6.73
CA ASP A 27 23.91 11.60 -5.66
C ASP A 27 23.09 11.10 -4.46
N ARG A 28 21.95 11.75 -4.19
CA ARG A 28 21.03 11.29 -3.14
C ARG A 28 20.36 9.97 -3.48
N ILE A 29 19.91 9.80 -4.72
CA ILE A 29 19.38 8.54 -5.25
C ILE A 29 20.43 7.44 -5.11
N ALA A 30 21.68 7.69 -5.50
CA ALA A 30 22.77 6.74 -5.38
C ALA A 30 23.03 6.34 -3.92
N ALA A 31 23.16 7.31 -3.01
CA ALA A 31 23.39 7.04 -1.59
C ALA A 31 22.27 6.20 -0.96
N LEU A 32 21.01 6.48 -1.30
CA LEU A 32 19.88 5.71 -0.78
C LEU A 32 19.78 4.31 -1.38
N ARG A 33 20.19 4.15 -2.65
CA ARG A 33 20.30 2.86 -3.33
C ARG A 33 21.37 1.99 -2.65
N ASP A 34 22.53 2.57 -2.36
CA ASP A 34 23.61 1.91 -1.61
C ASP A 34 23.16 1.52 -0.20
N ASP A 35 22.33 2.35 0.43
CA ASP A 35 21.70 2.04 1.72
C ASP A 35 20.60 0.98 1.64
N GLY A 36 20.24 0.48 0.45
CA GLY A 36 19.28 -0.60 0.22
C GLY A 36 17.83 -0.16 0.00
N VAL A 37 17.58 1.10 -0.33
CA VAL A 37 16.25 1.57 -0.80
C VAL A 37 16.19 1.41 -2.32
N ARG A 38 15.15 0.78 -2.85
CA ARG A 38 14.98 0.62 -4.30
C ARG A 38 14.57 1.93 -4.95
N MET A 39 15.25 2.30 -6.03
CA MET A 39 15.01 3.51 -6.79
C MET A 39 14.41 3.13 -8.14
N LEU A 40 13.21 3.63 -8.44
CA LEU A 40 12.49 3.32 -9.67
C LEU A 40 12.27 4.59 -10.48
N LEU A 41 12.53 4.54 -11.78
CA LEU A 41 12.14 5.59 -12.71
C LEU A 41 10.83 5.19 -13.37
N VAL A 42 9.84 6.08 -13.40
CA VAL A 42 8.52 5.83 -14.00
C VAL A 42 8.20 6.95 -14.98
N THR A 43 8.42 6.73 -16.26
CA THR A 43 8.37 7.77 -17.29
C THR A 43 7.40 7.44 -18.42
N GLY A 44 6.87 8.49 -19.06
CA GLY A 44 6.13 8.37 -20.32
C GLY A 44 7.03 8.13 -21.53
N ARG A 45 8.34 8.38 -21.41
CA ARG A 45 9.31 8.20 -22.51
C ARG A 45 9.50 6.74 -22.87
N ASN A 46 9.80 6.48 -24.14
CA ASN A 46 10.36 5.20 -24.56
C ASN A 46 11.86 5.11 -24.20
N LEU A 47 12.38 3.88 -24.14
CA LEU A 47 13.76 3.63 -23.70
C LEU A 47 14.81 4.25 -24.63
N ALA A 48 14.55 4.26 -25.95
CA ALA A 48 15.47 4.83 -26.93
C ALA A 48 15.63 6.36 -26.76
N HIS A 49 14.52 7.09 -26.58
CA HIS A 49 14.53 8.52 -26.31
C HIS A 49 15.10 8.83 -24.94
N LEU A 50 14.82 8.00 -23.93
CA LEU A 50 15.43 8.13 -22.61
C LEU A 50 16.96 8.07 -22.69
N GLU A 51 17.51 7.10 -23.42
CA GLU A 51 18.97 6.95 -23.59
C GLU A 51 19.56 8.05 -24.48
N ALA A 52 18.85 8.48 -25.54
CA ALA A 52 19.31 9.55 -26.41
C ALA A 52 19.41 10.91 -25.69
N ASP A 53 18.39 11.26 -24.90
CA ASP A 53 18.33 12.54 -24.21
C ASP A 53 19.10 12.52 -22.87
N PHE A 54 19.16 11.36 -22.22
CA PHE A 54 19.81 11.17 -20.92
C PHE A 54 20.70 9.92 -20.89
N PRO A 55 21.83 9.91 -21.60
CA PRO A 55 22.69 8.74 -21.70
C PRO A 55 23.08 8.14 -20.35
N GLY A 56 22.79 6.86 -20.16
CA GLY A 56 23.10 6.12 -18.94
C GLY A 56 22.26 6.47 -17.70
N LEU A 57 21.24 7.34 -17.82
CA LEU A 57 20.37 7.68 -16.70
C LEU A 57 19.60 6.46 -16.17
N ALA A 58 19.14 5.57 -17.06
CA ALA A 58 18.44 4.35 -16.69
C ALA A 58 19.24 3.47 -15.70
N ASN A 59 20.57 3.46 -15.81
CA ASN A 59 21.47 2.68 -14.96
C ASN A 59 21.56 3.22 -13.52
N ARG A 60 21.04 4.43 -13.26
CA ARG A 60 20.99 5.03 -11.92
C ARG A 60 19.84 4.48 -11.07
N PHE A 61 18.91 3.75 -11.67
CA PHE A 61 17.74 3.16 -11.03
C PHE A 61 17.85 1.64 -11.01
N ASP A 62 17.21 1.00 -10.04
CA ASP A 62 17.12 -0.46 -9.96
C ASP A 62 16.16 -1.03 -11.02
N LEU A 63 15.15 -0.25 -11.42
CA LEU A 63 14.16 -0.63 -12.42
C LEU A 63 13.56 0.61 -13.09
N VAL A 64 13.37 0.56 -14.40
CA VAL A 64 12.71 1.62 -15.18
C VAL A 64 11.37 1.12 -15.71
N VAL A 65 10.31 1.82 -15.36
CA VAL A 65 8.98 1.71 -15.94
C VAL A 65 8.86 2.76 -17.05
N ALA A 66 8.98 2.34 -18.29
CA ALA A 66 8.91 3.21 -19.46
C ALA A 66 7.52 3.15 -20.12
N GLU A 67 7.30 4.06 -21.07
CA GLU A 67 6.08 4.10 -21.89
C GLU A 67 4.79 4.11 -21.07
N ASN A 68 4.73 4.92 -20.01
CA ASN A 68 3.60 5.03 -19.09
C ASN A 68 3.16 3.69 -18.51
N GLY A 69 4.11 2.81 -18.18
CA GLY A 69 3.82 1.52 -17.57
C GLY A 69 3.75 0.35 -18.52
N CYS A 70 3.99 0.55 -19.83
CA CYS A 70 3.95 -0.55 -20.78
C CYS A 70 5.20 -1.43 -20.75
N VAL A 71 6.36 -0.85 -20.44
CA VAL A 71 7.66 -1.51 -20.57
C VAL A 71 8.41 -1.44 -19.25
N LEU A 72 8.90 -2.59 -18.79
CA LEU A 72 9.84 -2.69 -17.67
C LEU A 72 11.25 -2.93 -18.20
N ARG A 73 12.22 -2.23 -17.65
CA ARG A 73 13.64 -2.42 -17.95
C ARG A 73 14.42 -2.59 -16.64
N THR A 74 15.08 -3.73 -16.51
CA THR A 74 16.14 -3.99 -15.53
C THR A 74 17.50 -3.92 -16.23
N ASP A 75 18.58 -4.19 -15.52
CA ASP A 75 19.91 -4.29 -16.13
C ASP A 75 20.04 -5.54 -17.02
N ASP A 76 19.26 -6.58 -16.75
CA ASP A 76 19.33 -7.87 -17.44
C ASP A 76 18.32 -8.03 -18.58
N ALA A 77 17.18 -7.33 -18.51
CA ALA A 77 16.07 -7.57 -19.44
C ALA A 77 15.20 -6.33 -19.69
N VAL A 78 14.56 -6.32 -20.87
CA VAL A 78 13.41 -5.47 -21.20
C VAL A 78 12.20 -6.38 -21.38
N ARG A 79 11.09 -6.02 -20.73
CA ARG A 79 9.85 -6.80 -20.73
C ARG A 79 8.65 -5.91 -21.02
N HIS A 80 7.79 -6.36 -21.93
CA HIS A 80 6.50 -5.72 -22.20
C HIS A 80 5.44 -6.30 -21.27
N LEU A 81 4.62 -5.43 -20.68
CA LEU A 81 3.51 -5.84 -19.82
C LEU A 81 2.21 -6.07 -20.59
N VAL A 82 2.12 -5.50 -21.79
CA VAL A 82 0.99 -5.59 -22.71
C VAL A 82 1.50 -5.64 -24.14
N ASP A 83 0.67 -6.15 -25.06
CA ASP A 83 0.99 -6.16 -26.48
C ASP A 83 1.00 -4.73 -27.05
N PRO A 84 1.87 -4.43 -28.04
CA PRO A 84 1.92 -3.13 -28.70
C PRO A 84 0.59 -2.70 -29.34
N VAL A 85 0.37 -1.39 -29.40
CA VAL A 85 -0.76 -0.81 -30.15
C VAL A 85 -0.72 -1.29 -31.60
N GLU A 86 -1.89 -1.69 -32.12
CA GLU A 86 -2.00 -2.30 -33.44
C GLU A 86 -1.41 -1.41 -34.57
N PRO A 87 -0.60 -1.98 -35.48
CA PRO A 87 0.03 -1.22 -36.57
C PRO A 87 -0.96 -0.46 -37.45
N ALA A 88 -2.18 -0.96 -37.61
CA ALA A 88 -3.24 -0.33 -38.38
C ALA A 88 -3.60 1.08 -37.87
N LEU A 89 -3.47 1.34 -36.56
CA LEU A 89 -3.72 2.67 -36.00
C LEU A 89 -2.66 3.68 -36.46
N LEU A 90 -1.39 3.28 -36.42
CA LEU A 90 -0.29 4.11 -36.92
C LEU A 90 -0.47 4.43 -38.41
N GLU A 91 -0.80 3.43 -39.22
CA GLU A 91 -1.02 3.61 -40.67
C GLU A 91 -2.16 4.58 -40.95
N ARG A 92 -3.26 4.45 -40.21
CA ARG A 92 -4.44 5.32 -40.37
C ARG A 92 -4.15 6.76 -39.96
N LEU A 93 -3.50 6.97 -38.81
CA LEU A 93 -3.13 8.31 -38.34
C LEU A 93 -2.13 8.99 -39.29
N SER A 94 -1.14 8.23 -39.76
CA SER A 94 -0.17 8.72 -40.74
C SER A 94 -0.86 9.10 -42.05
N SER A 95 -1.84 8.31 -42.51
CA SER A 95 -2.63 8.59 -43.71
C SER A 95 -3.53 9.83 -43.55
N ALA A 96 -3.93 10.16 -42.32
CA ALA A 96 -4.66 11.37 -41.99
C ALA A 96 -3.75 12.61 -41.81
N GLY A 97 -2.43 12.48 -42.01
CA GLY A 97 -1.47 13.56 -41.86
C GLY A 97 -1.08 13.87 -40.42
N VAL A 98 -1.42 13.00 -39.46
CA VAL A 98 -1.03 13.15 -38.06
C VAL A 98 0.42 12.70 -37.90
N ALA A 99 1.26 13.56 -37.33
CA ALA A 99 2.61 13.17 -36.92
C ALA A 99 2.54 12.26 -35.69
N VAL A 100 2.99 11.02 -35.82
CA VAL A 100 2.96 10.01 -34.76
C VAL A 100 4.36 9.53 -34.44
N GLY A 101 4.75 9.63 -33.18
CA GLY A 101 5.94 8.97 -32.62
C GLY A 101 5.63 7.52 -32.25
N ARG A 102 6.55 6.60 -32.52
CA ARG A 102 6.38 5.17 -32.21
C ARG A 102 7.33 4.75 -31.09
N GLY A 103 6.76 4.21 -30.01
CA GLY A 103 7.48 3.47 -28.98
C GLY A 103 7.52 1.96 -29.28
N GLU A 104 7.97 1.18 -28.30
CA GLU A 104 7.89 -0.28 -28.33
C GLU A 104 6.45 -0.76 -28.23
N VAL A 105 5.64 -0.12 -27.39
CA VAL A 105 4.24 -0.47 -27.15
C VAL A 105 3.30 0.70 -27.49
N LEU A 106 3.64 1.92 -27.09
CA LEU A 106 2.75 3.09 -27.25
C LEU A 106 2.97 3.84 -28.57
N LEU A 107 1.98 4.65 -28.95
CA LEU A 107 2.10 5.70 -29.95
C LEU A 107 1.95 7.07 -29.27
N GLY A 108 2.74 8.05 -29.71
CA GLY A 108 2.65 9.45 -29.27
C GLY A 108 2.15 10.35 -30.40
N ALA A 109 1.29 11.31 -30.10
CA ALA A 109 0.80 12.30 -31.06
C ALA A 109 0.69 13.69 -30.40
N GLY A 110 0.56 14.75 -31.19
CA GLY A 110 0.28 16.09 -30.66
C GLY A 110 -1.13 16.18 -30.04
N ALA A 111 -1.30 17.01 -29.01
CA ALA A 111 -2.61 17.26 -28.38
C ALA A 111 -3.68 17.79 -29.33
N ASP A 112 -3.27 18.49 -30.39
CA ASP A 112 -4.12 18.99 -31.47
C ASP A 112 -4.70 17.88 -32.37
N ALA A 113 -4.12 16.68 -32.34
CA ALA A 113 -4.57 15.53 -33.11
C ALA A 113 -5.68 14.71 -32.43
N TYR A 114 -6.25 15.18 -31.31
CA TYR A 114 -7.19 14.42 -30.48
C TYR A 114 -8.39 13.85 -31.26
N ASP A 115 -9.05 14.68 -32.07
CA ASP A 115 -10.23 14.26 -32.83
C ASP A 115 -9.88 13.17 -33.86
N ALA A 116 -8.74 13.33 -34.56
CA ALA A 116 -8.25 12.35 -35.53
C ALA A 116 -7.88 11.02 -34.84
N VAL A 117 -7.31 11.08 -33.63
CA VAL A 117 -7.02 9.91 -32.80
C VAL A 117 -8.28 9.16 -32.41
N VAL A 118 -9.28 9.86 -31.87
CA VAL A 118 -10.53 9.24 -31.43
C VAL A 118 -11.30 8.64 -32.61
N GLU A 119 -11.34 9.34 -33.75
CA GLU A 119 -11.95 8.81 -34.98
C GLU A 119 -11.25 7.54 -35.47
N ALA A 120 -9.91 7.54 -35.49
CA ALA A 120 -9.13 6.39 -35.94
C ALA A 120 -9.31 5.16 -35.04
N VAL A 121 -9.29 5.36 -33.72
CA VAL A 121 -9.56 4.30 -32.72
C VAL A 121 -10.98 3.74 -32.89
N GLY A 122 -11.97 4.63 -33.02
CA GLY A 122 -13.37 4.24 -33.20
C GLY A 122 -13.65 3.49 -34.50
N PHE A 123 -13.05 3.92 -35.60
CA PHE A 123 -13.18 3.23 -36.89
C PHE A 123 -12.60 1.81 -36.87
N LEU A 124 -11.44 1.65 -36.22
CA LEU A 124 -10.75 0.36 -36.12
C LEU A 124 -11.34 -0.53 -35.03
N GLY A 125 -12.18 0.01 -34.14
CA GLY A 125 -12.78 -0.74 -33.03
C GLY A 125 -11.77 -1.17 -31.97
N LEU A 126 -10.71 -0.38 -31.77
CA LEU A 126 -9.59 -0.74 -30.88
C LEU A 126 -9.90 -0.39 -29.42
N ASP A 127 -9.45 -1.25 -28.51
CA ASP A 127 -9.46 -0.97 -27.07
C ASP A 127 -8.17 -0.24 -26.65
N VAL A 128 -8.10 1.04 -27.03
CA VAL A 128 -6.96 1.93 -26.78
C VAL A 128 -7.42 3.08 -25.89
N GLN A 129 -6.64 3.37 -24.85
CA GLN A 129 -6.83 4.57 -24.05
C GLN A 129 -5.95 5.70 -24.57
N VAL A 130 -6.50 6.92 -24.54
CA VAL A 130 -5.82 8.16 -24.93
C VAL A 130 -5.53 8.96 -23.67
N VAL A 131 -4.26 8.98 -23.27
CA VAL A 131 -3.81 9.71 -22.07
C VAL A 131 -3.17 11.01 -22.51
N ARG A 132 -3.66 12.13 -21.96
CA ARG A 132 -3.06 13.44 -22.17
C ARG A 132 -1.86 13.63 -21.23
N ASN A 133 -0.77 14.15 -21.77
CA ASN A 133 0.40 14.58 -21.01
C ASN A 133 0.83 15.96 -21.53
N ARG A 134 0.36 17.02 -20.88
CA ARG A 134 0.54 18.41 -21.33
C ARG A 134 0.08 18.61 -22.80
N ASP A 135 1.04 18.79 -23.72
CA ASP A 135 0.80 19.07 -25.15
C ASP A 135 0.92 17.81 -26.03
N GLU A 136 1.03 16.62 -25.43
CA GLU A 136 1.09 15.33 -26.12
C GLU A 136 -0.08 14.42 -25.75
N LEU A 137 -0.44 13.53 -26.68
CA LEU A 137 -1.32 12.39 -26.48
C LEU A 137 -0.50 11.11 -26.53
N MET A 138 -0.77 10.23 -25.58
CA MET A 138 -0.17 8.92 -25.49
C MET A 138 -1.30 7.92 -25.73
N LEU A 139 -1.17 7.13 -26.80
CA LEU A 139 -2.08 6.07 -27.16
C LEU A 139 -1.48 4.75 -26.68
N LEU A 140 -2.15 4.09 -25.74
CA LEU A 140 -1.68 2.85 -25.13
C LEU A 140 -2.84 1.85 -25.03
N PRO A 141 -2.54 0.54 -24.95
CA PRO A 141 -3.57 -0.47 -24.70
C PRO A 141 -4.37 -0.15 -23.44
N ALA A 142 -5.65 -0.50 -23.39
CA ALA A 142 -6.46 -0.27 -22.20
C ALA A 142 -5.93 -1.06 -20.98
N GLY A 143 -6.12 -0.49 -19.78
CA GLY A 143 -5.78 -1.15 -18.52
C GLY A 143 -4.32 -1.02 -18.05
N ILE A 144 -3.45 -0.37 -18.82
CA ILE A 144 -2.07 -0.06 -18.41
C ILE A 144 -1.91 1.43 -18.03
N SER A 145 -1.05 1.73 -17.06
CA SER A 145 -0.74 3.09 -16.61
C SER A 145 0.58 3.11 -15.84
N LYS A 146 1.10 4.29 -15.51
CA LYS A 146 2.24 4.43 -14.59
C LYS A 146 2.00 3.68 -13.27
N GLY A 147 0.76 3.65 -12.78
CA GLY A 147 0.38 2.92 -11.57
C GLY A 147 0.48 1.41 -11.71
N THR A 148 -0.05 0.83 -12.79
CA THR A 148 0.03 -0.62 -13.03
C THR A 148 1.47 -1.05 -13.33
N GLY A 149 2.23 -0.24 -14.07
CA GLY A 149 3.65 -0.45 -14.31
C GLY A 149 4.47 -0.39 -13.02
N LEU A 150 4.18 0.56 -12.12
CA LEU A 150 4.79 0.62 -10.79
C LEU A 150 4.45 -0.65 -9.98
N CYS A 151 3.19 -1.10 -9.96
CA CYS A 151 2.83 -2.33 -9.25
C CYS A 151 3.58 -3.55 -9.80
N ALA A 152 3.73 -3.66 -11.12
CA ALA A 152 4.48 -4.76 -11.73
C ALA A 152 5.98 -4.70 -11.38
N ALA A 153 6.58 -3.50 -11.42
CA ALA A 153 7.96 -3.30 -11.03
C ALA A 153 8.22 -3.64 -9.55
N LEU A 154 7.33 -3.22 -8.65
CA LEU A 154 7.43 -3.54 -7.23
C LEU A 154 7.26 -5.04 -6.96
N ALA A 155 6.38 -5.71 -7.71
CA ALA A 155 6.23 -7.16 -7.63
C ALA A 155 7.50 -7.91 -8.08
N GLU A 156 8.18 -7.42 -9.13
CA GLU A 156 9.47 -7.97 -9.58
C GLU A 156 10.58 -7.81 -8.51
N LEU A 157 10.49 -6.76 -7.69
CA LEU A 157 11.41 -6.48 -6.59
C LEU A 157 10.99 -7.12 -5.24
N ASP A 158 9.88 -7.87 -5.21
CA ASP A 158 9.26 -8.42 -3.99
C ASP A 158 9.03 -7.35 -2.88
N ILE A 159 8.57 -6.16 -3.30
CA ILE A 159 8.25 -5.04 -2.42
C ILE A 159 6.77 -4.73 -2.50
N SER A 160 6.12 -4.50 -1.35
CA SER A 160 4.73 -4.07 -1.37
C SER A 160 4.57 -2.61 -1.83
N PRO A 161 3.51 -2.28 -2.59
CA PRO A 161 3.10 -0.91 -2.84
C PRO A 161 2.93 -0.07 -1.57
N HIS A 162 2.51 -0.69 -0.46
CA HIS A 162 2.38 -0.04 0.85
C HIS A 162 3.73 0.34 1.51
N ASN A 163 4.85 -0.08 0.92
CA ASN A 163 6.20 0.31 1.31
C ASN A 163 6.86 1.21 0.24
N SER A 164 6.08 1.84 -0.63
CA SER A 164 6.59 2.70 -1.71
C SER A 164 6.14 4.16 -1.59
N MET A 165 7.00 5.06 -2.04
CA MET A 165 6.71 6.49 -2.23
C MET A 165 6.80 6.83 -3.71
N ALA A 166 5.92 7.67 -4.22
CA ALA A 166 5.91 8.09 -5.62
C ALA A 166 5.97 9.62 -5.75
N PHE A 167 6.86 10.14 -6.59
CA PHE A 167 6.97 11.55 -6.93
C PHE A 167 6.44 11.81 -8.34
N GLY A 168 5.65 12.86 -8.52
CA GLY A 168 5.08 13.22 -9.81
C GLY A 168 4.68 14.69 -9.91
N ASP A 169 4.32 15.11 -11.12
CA ASP A 169 3.94 16.49 -11.41
C ASP A 169 2.78 16.66 -12.41
N ALA A 170 2.41 15.63 -13.17
CA ALA A 170 1.43 15.72 -14.26
C ALA A 170 0.23 14.78 -14.09
N GLU A 171 -0.75 14.86 -14.99
CA GLU A 171 -2.01 14.10 -14.92
C GLU A 171 -1.81 12.58 -14.97
N ASN A 172 -0.81 12.10 -15.71
CA ASN A 172 -0.52 10.66 -15.81
C ASN A 172 0.06 10.06 -14.52
N ASP A 173 0.43 10.88 -13.53
CA ASP A 173 0.93 10.42 -12.22
C ASP A 173 -0.18 10.10 -11.22
N HIS A 174 -1.44 10.44 -11.51
CA HIS A 174 -2.57 10.11 -10.63
C HIS A 174 -2.65 8.61 -10.31
N ALA A 175 -2.49 7.75 -11.32
CA ALA A 175 -2.50 6.31 -11.14
C ALA A 175 -1.28 5.82 -10.34
N MET A 176 -0.12 6.49 -10.48
CA MET A 176 1.08 6.19 -9.72
C MET A 176 0.91 6.53 -8.23
N PHE A 177 0.31 7.68 -7.91
CA PHE A 177 -0.03 8.04 -6.53
C PHE A 177 -1.06 7.08 -5.94
N ALA A 178 -2.07 6.68 -6.70
CA ALA A 178 -3.06 5.70 -6.27
C ALA A 178 -2.44 4.35 -5.89
N ALA A 179 -1.42 3.91 -6.63
CA ALA A 179 -0.71 2.66 -6.42
C ALA A 179 0.23 2.70 -5.19
N ALA A 180 0.97 3.80 -4.99
CA ALA A 180 1.92 3.94 -3.90
C ALA A 180 1.25 4.22 -2.53
N GLU A 181 1.97 3.91 -1.44
CA GLU A 181 1.56 4.29 -0.08
C GLU A 181 1.49 5.81 0.06
N LEU A 182 2.53 6.51 -0.41
CA LEU A 182 2.64 7.96 -0.32
C LEU A 182 2.87 8.56 -1.71
N GLY A 183 1.92 9.39 -2.17
CA GLY A 183 2.06 10.22 -3.36
C GLY A 183 2.55 11.62 -3.00
N VAL A 184 3.64 12.06 -3.63
CA VAL A 184 4.31 13.34 -3.36
C VAL A 184 4.34 14.19 -4.63
N ALA A 185 3.61 15.31 -4.61
CA ALA A 185 3.64 16.27 -5.71
C ALA A 185 4.76 17.29 -5.49
N VAL A 186 5.59 17.53 -6.51
CA VAL A 186 6.54 18.66 -6.51
C VAL A 186 5.80 20.00 -6.62
N ALA A 187 6.44 21.11 -6.25
CA ALA A 187 5.76 22.41 -6.17
C ALA A 187 5.16 22.89 -7.51
N ASN A 188 5.80 22.53 -8.63
CA ASN A 188 5.37 22.86 -9.99
C ASN A 188 4.35 21.88 -10.58
N ALA A 189 3.84 20.93 -9.78
CA ALA A 189 2.84 19.97 -10.23
C ALA A 189 1.52 20.65 -10.61
N VAL A 190 0.80 20.06 -11.56
CA VAL A 190 -0.53 20.51 -11.95
C VAL A 190 -1.50 20.44 -10.76
N ASP A 191 -2.44 21.37 -10.69
CA ASP A 191 -3.34 21.49 -9.53
C ASP A 191 -4.21 20.24 -9.32
N SER A 192 -4.55 19.52 -10.39
CA SER A 192 -5.25 18.23 -10.31
C SER A 192 -4.47 17.22 -9.48
N LEU A 193 -3.18 17.05 -9.77
CA LEU A 193 -2.32 16.12 -9.04
C LEU A 193 -2.09 16.57 -7.60
N ARG A 194 -1.82 17.86 -7.37
CA ARG A 194 -1.59 18.41 -6.02
C ARG A 194 -2.77 18.17 -5.07
N ARG A 195 -4.01 18.22 -5.56
CA ARG A 195 -5.22 17.92 -4.77
C ARG A 195 -5.33 16.47 -4.32
N CYS A 196 -4.66 15.55 -5.01
CA CYS A 196 -4.69 14.12 -4.71
C CYS A 196 -3.41 13.62 -4.03
N ALA A 197 -2.38 14.46 -3.89
CA ALA A 197 -1.13 14.13 -3.24
C ALA A 197 -1.31 14.03 -1.73
N ASP A 198 -0.60 13.09 -1.10
CA ASP A 198 -0.50 13.01 0.37
C ASP A 198 0.46 14.08 0.91
N LEU A 199 1.41 14.52 0.08
CA LEU A 199 2.34 15.61 0.39
C LEU A 199 2.56 16.47 -0.85
N VAL A 200 2.50 17.79 -0.68
CA VAL A 200 2.88 18.77 -1.70
C VAL A 200 4.14 19.49 -1.23
N LEU A 201 5.21 19.41 -2.01
CA LEU A 201 6.48 20.06 -1.69
C LEU A 201 6.41 21.56 -1.98
N THR A 202 7.23 22.33 -1.27
CA THR A 202 7.39 23.78 -1.47
C THR A 202 8.40 24.12 -2.55
N THR A 203 9.31 23.20 -2.85
CA THR A 203 10.39 23.36 -3.83
C THR A 203 10.07 22.57 -5.11
N PRO A 204 10.26 23.14 -6.31
CA PRO A 204 9.87 22.50 -7.55
C PRO A 204 10.91 21.47 -8.03
N ASN A 205 10.48 20.56 -8.91
CA ASN A 205 11.29 19.59 -9.63
C ASN A 205 12.29 18.83 -8.73
N GLY A 206 13.46 18.46 -9.27
CA GLY A 206 14.43 17.59 -8.62
C GLY A 206 15.04 18.20 -7.35
N ALA A 207 14.96 19.51 -7.17
CA ALA A 207 15.42 20.17 -5.94
C ALA A 207 14.52 19.80 -4.74
N GLY A 208 13.19 19.85 -4.91
CA GLY A 208 12.25 19.42 -3.87
C GLY A 208 12.37 17.93 -3.58
N VAL A 209 12.57 17.11 -4.62
CA VAL A 209 12.85 15.67 -4.45
C VAL A 209 14.10 15.47 -3.59
N ALA A 210 15.22 16.13 -3.91
CA ALA A 210 16.47 16.01 -3.17
C ALA A 210 16.33 16.43 -1.69
N GLU A 211 15.57 17.49 -1.41
CA GLU A 211 15.27 17.94 -0.04
C GLU A 211 14.53 16.87 0.77
N LEU A 212 13.46 16.28 0.21
CA LEU A 212 12.72 15.24 0.91
C LEU A 212 13.54 13.96 1.10
N LEU A 213 14.32 13.57 0.08
CA LEU A 213 15.19 12.39 0.18
C LEU A 213 16.34 12.58 1.19
N ALA A 214 16.74 13.82 1.48
CA ALA A 214 17.72 14.15 2.52
C ALA A 214 17.14 14.21 3.95
N SER A 215 15.81 14.18 4.07
CA SER A 215 15.11 14.20 5.35
C SER A 215 15.17 12.84 6.08
N ASP A 216 14.52 12.79 7.24
CA ASP A 216 14.47 11.61 8.11
C ASP A 216 13.34 10.62 7.76
N VAL A 217 12.62 10.85 6.67
CA VAL A 217 11.49 10.02 6.24
C VAL A 217 11.95 8.62 5.83
N LEU A 218 12.97 8.51 4.98
CA LEU A 218 13.47 7.22 4.50
C LEU A 218 14.31 6.47 5.53
N SER A 219 14.86 7.16 6.53
CA SER A 219 15.49 6.51 7.69
C SER A 219 14.44 5.94 8.66
N GLY A 220 13.18 6.38 8.55
CA GLY A 220 12.07 6.03 9.43
C GLY A 220 12.09 6.79 10.77
N ARG A 221 12.95 7.81 10.91
CA ARG A 221 12.97 8.71 12.08
C ARG A 221 11.84 9.74 12.02
N GLN A 222 11.43 10.13 10.81
CA GLN A 222 10.25 10.93 10.56
C GLN A 222 9.14 10.05 9.95
N ARG A 223 7.90 10.27 10.41
CA ARG A 223 6.71 9.58 9.87
C ARG A 223 5.97 10.48 8.91
N LEU A 224 5.48 9.89 7.82
CA LEU A 224 4.54 10.51 6.92
C LEU A 224 3.40 9.53 6.69
N HIS A 225 2.18 9.97 6.98
CA HIS A 225 0.99 9.19 6.78
C HIS A 225 0.28 9.65 5.51
N SER A 226 -0.31 8.70 4.79
CA SER A 226 -1.21 9.02 3.70
C SER A 226 -2.54 9.53 4.24
N ASP A 227 -3.11 10.55 3.62
CA ASP A 227 -4.47 11.03 3.91
C ASP A 227 -5.53 10.03 3.39
N ARG A 228 -5.15 9.22 2.39
CA ARG A 228 -6.01 8.27 1.69
C ARG A 228 -6.13 6.93 2.43
N ARG A 229 -5.14 6.57 3.26
CA ARG A 229 -5.02 5.24 3.88
C ARG A 229 -5.23 5.29 5.40
N HIS A 230 -6.43 4.93 5.84
CA HIS A 230 -6.79 4.97 7.24
C HIS A 230 -7.80 3.87 7.61
N VAL A 231 -7.81 3.51 8.89
CA VAL A 231 -8.86 2.68 9.50
C VAL A 231 -9.85 3.59 10.19
N VAL A 232 -11.12 3.52 9.81
CA VAL A 232 -12.22 4.24 10.48
C VAL A 232 -12.68 3.41 11.67
N LEU A 233 -12.45 3.86 12.89
CA LEU A 233 -12.86 3.15 14.11
C LEU A 233 -14.36 3.31 14.39
N GLY A 234 -14.93 4.45 14.01
CA GLY A 234 -16.28 4.86 14.38
C GLY A 234 -16.50 6.35 14.21
N THR A 235 -17.42 6.92 15.00
CA THR A 235 -17.72 8.35 15.01
C THR A 235 -17.56 8.98 16.39
N ASP A 236 -17.29 10.28 16.43
CA ASP A 236 -17.30 11.07 17.66
C ASP A 236 -18.72 11.55 18.02
N ALA A 237 -18.85 12.31 19.11
CA ALA A 237 -20.14 12.86 19.56
C ALA A 237 -20.82 13.82 18.55
N ALA A 238 -20.09 14.30 17.54
CA ALA A 238 -20.60 15.14 16.46
C ALA A 238 -20.82 14.33 15.16
N ASP A 239 -20.81 13.00 15.24
CA ASP A 239 -20.96 12.05 14.13
C ASP A 239 -19.85 12.16 13.07
N ARG A 240 -18.67 12.67 13.45
CA ARG A 240 -17.52 12.78 12.54
C ARG A 240 -16.69 11.50 12.58
N PRO A 241 -16.19 11.00 11.43
CA PRO A 241 -15.37 9.78 11.40
C PRO A 241 -14.09 9.92 12.22
N VAL A 242 -13.85 8.97 13.12
CA VAL A 242 -12.60 8.83 13.87
C VAL A 242 -11.69 7.85 13.14
N ARG A 243 -10.51 8.32 12.75
CA ARG A 243 -9.58 7.62 11.85
C ARG A 243 -8.23 7.36 12.52
N LEU A 244 -7.63 6.22 12.21
CA LEU A 244 -6.23 5.91 12.51
C LEU A 244 -5.45 5.74 11.20
N PRO A 245 -4.19 6.21 11.12
CA PRO A 245 -3.36 5.91 9.95
C PRO A 245 -3.17 4.39 9.78
N ALA A 246 -3.27 3.91 8.55
CA ALA A 246 -3.13 2.48 8.24
C ALA A 246 -1.66 2.00 8.21
N ALA A 247 -0.70 2.92 8.17
CA ALA A 247 0.74 2.64 8.18
C ALA A 247 1.46 3.38 9.31
N GLN A 248 2.64 2.87 9.68
CA GLN A 248 3.53 3.47 10.70
C GLN A 248 2.84 3.74 12.06
N THR A 249 1.91 2.85 12.44
CA THR A 249 1.03 3.00 13.60
C THR A 249 0.98 1.70 14.43
N ASN A 250 0.90 1.83 15.74
CA ASN A 250 0.65 0.72 16.67
C ASN A 250 -0.62 0.96 17.51
N LEU A 251 -1.41 -0.09 17.71
CA LEU A 251 -2.74 -0.05 18.32
C LEU A 251 -2.88 -1.08 19.45
N LEU A 252 -3.41 -0.65 20.59
CA LEU A 252 -3.90 -1.52 21.66
C LEU A 252 -5.43 -1.48 21.72
N ILE A 253 -6.07 -2.64 21.63
CA ILE A 253 -7.51 -2.82 21.86
C ILE A 253 -7.69 -3.50 23.22
N THR A 254 -8.44 -2.85 24.12
CA THR A 254 -8.65 -3.29 25.50
C THR A 254 -10.09 -3.04 25.99
N GLY A 255 -10.40 -3.39 27.24
CA GLY A 255 -11.74 -3.30 27.85
C GLY A 255 -12.36 -4.67 28.09
N ALA A 256 -13.38 -4.81 28.95
CA ALA A 256 -13.83 -6.12 29.45
C ALA A 256 -14.73 -6.93 28.48
N GLY A 257 -15.36 -6.29 27.49
CA GLY A 257 -16.31 -6.93 26.58
C GLY A 257 -15.65 -7.78 25.49
N GLY A 258 -15.64 -9.11 25.63
CA GLY A 258 -15.04 -10.03 24.66
C GLY A 258 -15.64 -9.89 23.25
N SER A 259 -16.97 -9.78 23.15
CA SER A 259 -17.68 -9.56 21.88
C SER A 259 -17.30 -8.24 21.21
N ALA A 260 -17.22 -7.15 21.98
CA ALA A 260 -16.88 -5.83 21.48
C ALA A 260 -15.41 -5.76 21.01
N ARG A 261 -14.47 -6.42 21.73
CA ARG A 261 -13.08 -6.53 21.29
C ARG A 261 -12.98 -7.29 19.98
N SER A 262 -13.60 -8.46 19.88
CA SER A 262 -13.62 -9.23 18.62
C SER A 262 -14.25 -8.45 17.48
N TYR A 263 -15.32 -7.68 17.75
CA TYR A 263 -15.96 -6.82 16.75
C TYR A 263 -15.00 -5.74 16.24
N LEU A 264 -14.34 -5.01 17.14
CA LEU A 264 -13.40 -3.96 16.76
C LEU A 264 -12.16 -4.54 16.05
N THR A 265 -11.59 -5.62 16.56
CA THR A 265 -10.48 -6.32 15.91
C THR A 265 -10.84 -6.71 14.48
N ARG A 266 -12.03 -7.30 14.27
CA ARG A 266 -12.52 -7.61 12.93
C ARG A 266 -12.65 -6.36 12.06
N LEU A 267 -13.28 -5.30 12.57
CA LEU A 267 -13.48 -4.05 11.85
C LEU A 267 -12.14 -3.42 11.39
N VAL A 268 -11.09 -3.50 12.22
CA VAL A 268 -9.75 -3.04 11.84
C VAL A 268 -9.15 -3.94 10.76
N VAL A 269 -9.14 -5.26 10.97
CA VAL A 269 -8.54 -6.23 10.03
C VAL A 269 -9.24 -6.19 8.66
N GLU A 270 -10.58 -6.12 8.63
CA GLU A 270 -11.36 -6.03 7.40
C GLU A 270 -10.98 -4.80 6.56
N GLN A 271 -10.84 -3.65 7.21
CA GLN A 271 -10.47 -2.41 6.52
C GLN A 271 -9.03 -2.42 6.02
N LEU A 272 -8.09 -3.01 6.78
CA LEU A 272 -6.70 -3.16 6.35
C LEU A 272 -6.61 -4.09 5.13
N VAL A 273 -7.28 -5.25 5.17
CA VAL A 273 -7.29 -6.20 4.05
C VAL A 273 -8.00 -5.62 2.83
N ALA A 274 -9.13 -4.92 3.00
CA ALA A 274 -9.82 -4.24 1.91
C ALA A 274 -8.96 -3.14 1.26
N GLN A 275 -8.05 -2.53 2.03
CA GLN A 275 -7.06 -1.58 1.55
C GLN A 275 -5.78 -2.22 1.02
N ARG A 276 -5.72 -3.56 0.93
CA ARG A 276 -4.60 -4.37 0.39
C ARG A 276 -3.37 -4.48 1.31
N TYR A 277 -3.52 -4.15 2.59
CA TYR A 277 -2.48 -4.46 3.57
C TYR A 277 -2.48 -5.95 3.90
N SER A 278 -1.31 -6.59 3.79
CA SER A 278 -1.05 -7.92 4.38
C SER A 278 -1.06 -7.87 5.91
N VAL A 279 -1.90 -8.71 6.51
CA VAL A 279 -2.06 -8.87 7.96
C VAL A 279 -1.71 -10.30 8.36
N LEU A 280 -0.86 -10.46 9.39
CA LEU A 280 -0.63 -11.73 10.06
C LEU A 280 -1.22 -11.66 11.48
N MET A 281 -2.28 -12.42 11.71
CA MET A 281 -2.97 -12.52 12.99
C MET A 281 -2.53 -13.76 13.77
N LEU A 282 -2.29 -13.61 15.06
CA LEU A 282 -1.96 -14.68 15.99
C LEU A 282 -3.08 -14.84 17.01
N ALA A 283 -3.56 -16.07 17.16
CA ALA A 283 -4.57 -16.47 18.12
C ALA A 283 -3.98 -17.52 19.08
N PRO A 284 -3.17 -17.13 20.08
CA PRO A 284 -2.56 -18.03 21.06
C PRO A 284 -3.57 -18.86 21.87
N GLU A 285 -4.68 -18.25 22.25
CA GLU A 285 -5.73 -18.87 23.09
C GLU A 285 -6.93 -19.35 22.25
N GLY A 286 -6.78 -19.36 20.92
CA GLY A 286 -7.82 -19.77 19.98
C GLY A 286 -8.53 -18.59 19.32
N ARG A 287 -9.28 -18.90 18.26
CA ARG A 287 -9.97 -17.91 17.43
C ARG A 287 -11.13 -17.26 18.19
N GLN A 288 -10.93 -16.01 18.60
CA GLN A 288 -11.97 -15.16 19.21
C GLN A 288 -12.75 -14.35 18.18
N VAL A 289 -12.17 -14.17 17.00
CA VAL A 289 -12.71 -13.33 15.93
C VAL A 289 -13.12 -14.22 14.76
N PRO A 290 -14.40 -14.23 14.34
CA PRO A 290 -14.79 -14.93 13.13
C PRO A 290 -14.14 -14.21 11.95
N LEU A 291 -13.18 -14.80 11.25
CA LEU A 291 -12.49 -14.19 10.09
C LEU A 291 -12.40 -15.15 8.89
N ASP A 292 -12.94 -16.35 9.03
CA ASP A 292 -12.99 -17.43 8.04
C ASP A 292 -13.65 -17.03 6.71
N THR A 293 -14.48 -16.00 6.73
CA THR A 293 -15.20 -15.47 5.56
C THR A 293 -14.53 -14.27 4.90
N LEU A 294 -13.43 -13.76 5.45
CA LEU A 294 -12.75 -12.57 4.92
C LEU A 294 -11.93 -12.93 3.66
N PRO A 295 -12.23 -12.35 2.49
CA PRO A 295 -11.44 -12.60 1.29
C PRO A 295 -9.97 -12.24 1.49
N GLY A 296 -9.07 -13.08 0.98
CA GLY A 296 -7.62 -12.88 1.12
C GLY A 296 -7.02 -13.26 2.47
N LEU A 297 -7.82 -13.70 3.45
CA LEU A 297 -7.35 -14.23 4.73
C LEU A 297 -7.42 -15.77 4.75
N THR A 298 -6.28 -16.41 5.02
CA THR A 298 -6.20 -17.87 5.21
C THR A 298 -6.02 -18.19 6.69
N VAL A 299 -6.84 -19.12 7.20
CA VAL A 299 -6.73 -19.61 8.58
C VAL A 299 -5.90 -20.89 8.60
N LEU A 300 -4.84 -20.92 9.39
CA LEU A 300 -3.95 -22.08 9.58
C LEU A 300 -3.84 -22.39 11.08
N GLY A 301 -3.54 -23.65 11.42
CA GLY A 301 -3.33 -24.08 12.80
C GLY A 301 -4.47 -24.93 13.39
N GLY A 302 -4.54 -24.97 14.72
CA GLY A 302 -5.38 -25.93 15.46
C GLY A 302 -4.70 -27.29 15.56
N ALA A 303 -5.12 -28.27 14.74
CA ALA A 303 -4.58 -29.64 14.80
C ALA A 303 -3.20 -29.80 14.15
N GLN A 304 -2.87 -28.95 13.16
CA GLN A 304 -1.58 -28.97 12.47
C GLN A 304 -1.17 -27.54 12.10
N LEU A 305 0.04 -27.15 12.52
CA LEU A 305 0.65 -25.85 12.21
C LEU A 305 1.70 -26.00 11.10
N PRO A 306 1.85 -25.00 10.22
CA PRO A 306 2.94 -25.00 9.23
C PRO A 306 4.29 -24.84 9.93
N ASP A 307 5.36 -25.27 9.26
CA ASP A 307 6.72 -24.97 9.73
C ASP A 307 6.93 -23.45 9.72
N PRO A 308 7.49 -22.84 10.80
CA PRO A 308 7.84 -21.43 10.81
C PRO A 308 8.60 -20.92 9.57
N ALA A 309 9.44 -21.75 8.95
CA ALA A 309 10.19 -21.41 7.75
C ALA A 309 9.32 -21.28 6.48
N GLU A 310 8.11 -21.86 6.49
CA GLU A 310 7.16 -21.75 5.37
C GLU A 310 6.30 -20.49 5.46
N LEU A 311 6.16 -19.91 6.65
CA LEU A 311 5.29 -18.75 6.89
C LEU A 311 5.56 -17.58 5.94
N PRO A 312 6.82 -17.18 5.64
CA PRO A 312 7.12 -16.16 4.63
C PRO A 312 6.47 -16.38 3.25
N ARG A 313 6.23 -17.64 2.85
CA ARG A 313 5.64 -17.97 1.54
C ARG A 313 4.11 -18.01 1.58
N LEU A 314 3.56 -18.23 2.76
CA LEU A 314 2.12 -18.37 3.02
C LEU A 314 1.40 -17.03 3.14
N HIS A 315 2.13 -15.95 3.40
CA HIS A 315 1.63 -14.57 3.33
C HIS A 315 2.35 -13.77 2.23
N GLY A 316 1.90 -12.55 1.97
CA GLY A 316 2.53 -11.65 1.01
C GLY A 316 1.58 -10.54 0.60
N ILE A 317 1.87 -9.90 -0.53
CA ILE A 317 1.00 -8.87 -1.11
C ILE A 317 -0.41 -9.44 -1.31
N ASP A 318 -1.42 -8.80 -0.72
CA ASP A 318 -2.84 -9.22 -0.68
C ASP A 318 -3.15 -10.58 -0.02
N ARG A 319 -2.17 -11.20 0.65
CA ARG A 319 -2.35 -12.48 1.34
C ARG A 319 -2.13 -12.28 2.83
N SER A 320 -3.22 -12.41 3.58
CA SER A 320 -3.26 -12.34 5.04
C SER A 320 -3.41 -13.73 5.65
N VAL A 321 -2.86 -13.94 6.84
CA VAL A 321 -2.85 -15.23 7.51
C VAL A 321 -3.31 -15.07 8.95
N LEU A 322 -4.16 -15.98 9.43
CA LEU A 322 -4.44 -16.17 10.84
C LEU A 322 -3.81 -17.48 11.29
N LEU A 323 -2.98 -17.44 12.32
CA LEU A 323 -2.37 -18.61 12.95
C LEU A 323 -3.04 -18.90 14.30
N ASP A 324 -3.75 -20.03 14.36
CA ASP A 324 -4.37 -20.55 15.57
C ASP A 324 -3.39 -21.47 16.32
N LEU A 325 -2.84 -20.98 17.44
CA LEU A 325 -1.85 -21.71 18.24
C LEU A 325 -2.48 -22.42 19.45
N SER A 326 -3.82 -22.46 19.54
CA SER A 326 -4.51 -23.02 20.71
C SER A 326 -4.28 -24.51 20.90
N GLY A 327 -3.92 -25.23 19.83
CA GLY A 327 -3.58 -26.66 19.87
C GLY A 327 -2.22 -26.96 20.52
N LEU A 328 -1.37 -25.96 20.75
CA LEU A 328 -0.07 -26.13 21.39
C LEU A 328 -0.16 -25.92 22.91
N GLY A 329 0.57 -26.75 23.67
CA GLY A 329 0.85 -26.45 25.08
C GLY A 329 1.82 -25.27 25.25
N THR A 330 1.92 -24.71 26.47
CA THR A 330 2.66 -23.47 26.75
C THR A 330 4.09 -23.46 26.20
N THR A 331 4.91 -24.46 26.55
CA THR A 331 6.32 -24.52 26.12
C THR A 331 6.47 -24.66 24.60
N ALA A 332 5.64 -25.48 23.96
CA ALA A 332 5.66 -25.65 22.50
C ALA A 332 5.23 -24.37 21.78
N ARG A 333 4.26 -23.63 22.34
CA ARG A 333 3.78 -22.35 21.81
C ARG A 333 4.85 -21.27 21.90
N GLU A 334 5.57 -21.18 23.00
CA GLU A 334 6.69 -20.25 23.16
C GLU A 334 7.80 -20.53 22.13
N ALA A 335 8.21 -21.80 22.00
CA ALA A 335 9.23 -22.21 21.03
C ALA A 335 8.80 -21.94 19.58
N TYR A 336 7.56 -22.27 19.22
CA TYR A 336 7.02 -21.99 17.89
C TYR A 336 6.98 -20.49 17.60
N SER A 337 6.48 -19.69 18.57
CA SER A 337 6.38 -18.24 18.43
C SER A 337 7.75 -17.59 18.22
N GLN A 338 8.78 -18.05 18.95
CA GLN A 338 10.14 -17.54 18.78
C GLN A 338 10.71 -17.84 17.39
N ALA A 339 10.58 -19.08 16.92
CA ALA A 339 11.03 -19.49 15.59
C ALA A 339 10.27 -18.73 14.48
N MET A 340 8.96 -18.59 14.63
CA MET A 340 8.12 -17.82 13.73
C MET A 340 8.56 -16.36 13.65
N TRP A 341 8.77 -15.69 14.79
CA TRP A 341 9.17 -14.29 14.80
C TRP A 341 10.51 -14.05 14.10
N GLN A 342 11.47 -14.96 14.27
CA GLN A 342 12.74 -14.90 13.57
C GLN A 342 12.54 -14.90 12.05
N GLN A 343 11.68 -15.78 11.52
CA GLN A 343 11.42 -15.89 10.09
C GLN A 343 10.61 -14.69 9.56
N LEU A 344 9.52 -14.33 10.25
CA LEU A 344 8.63 -13.25 9.83
C LEU A 344 9.28 -11.87 9.88
N LEU A 345 10.08 -11.58 10.90
CA LEU A 345 10.76 -10.29 10.97
C LEU A 345 11.92 -10.18 10.00
N ALA A 346 12.64 -11.27 9.73
CA ALA A 346 13.64 -11.30 8.67
C ALA A 346 13.00 -11.07 7.29
N HIS A 347 11.87 -11.74 7.01
CA HIS A 347 11.12 -11.52 5.78
C HIS A 347 10.60 -10.08 5.67
N ARG A 348 9.96 -9.57 6.73
CA ARG A 348 9.48 -8.17 6.81
C ARG A 348 10.62 -7.16 6.67
N ALA A 349 11.81 -7.49 7.16
CA ALA A 349 13.01 -6.68 6.99
C ALA A 349 13.50 -6.63 5.54
N ALA A 350 13.19 -7.63 4.71
CA ALA A 350 13.49 -7.64 3.29
C ALA A 350 12.36 -7.01 2.45
N THR A 351 11.12 -7.49 2.61
CA THR A 351 10.00 -7.21 1.68
C THR A 351 9.04 -6.12 2.17
N GLY A 352 9.00 -5.88 3.49
CA GLY A 352 8.04 -5.00 4.15
C GLY A 352 6.74 -5.69 4.58
N THR A 353 6.52 -6.95 4.18
CA THR A 353 5.33 -7.74 4.57
C THR A 353 5.64 -8.74 5.69
N PRO A 354 4.66 -9.08 6.56
CA PRO A 354 3.32 -8.52 6.59
C PRO A 354 3.38 -7.08 7.12
N HIS A 355 2.44 -6.23 6.70
CA HIS A 355 2.40 -4.84 7.16
C HIS A 355 1.89 -4.73 8.58
N TRP A 356 1.05 -5.67 9.00
CA TRP A 356 0.47 -5.72 10.33
C TRP A 356 0.65 -7.07 10.99
N PHE A 357 1.09 -7.05 12.25
CA PHE A 357 0.94 -8.15 13.18
C PHE A 357 -0.23 -7.87 14.11
N VAL A 358 -1.21 -8.77 14.17
CA VAL A 358 -2.35 -8.67 15.09
C VAL A 358 -2.25 -9.79 16.11
N ILE A 359 -2.08 -9.46 17.39
CA ILE A 359 -1.91 -10.45 18.46
C ILE A 359 -3.13 -10.41 19.36
N ASP A 360 -3.96 -11.46 19.31
CA ASP A 360 -5.15 -11.57 20.14
C ASP A 360 -4.92 -12.51 21.32
N VAL A 361 -4.53 -11.95 22.46
CA VAL A 361 -4.25 -12.71 23.68
C VAL A 361 -5.52 -13.03 24.50
N GLY A 362 -6.71 -12.72 23.98
CA GLY A 362 -7.97 -13.11 24.60
C GLY A 362 -8.31 -12.37 25.91
N GLN A 363 -9.09 -13.04 26.76
CA GLN A 363 -9.56 -12.50 28.06
C GLN A 363 -8.61 -12.84 29.21
N ALA A 364 -8.01 -14.02 29.18
CA ALA A 364 -7.26 -14.53 30.32
C ALA A 364 -5.89 -13.85 30.46
N GLY A 365 -5.32 -13.33 29.37
CA GLY A 365 -4.02 -12.65 29.38
C GLY A 365 -2.86 -13.58 29.78
N THR A 366 -3.13 -14.87 29.96
CA THR A 366 -2.20 -15.84 30.54
C THR A 366 -1.11 -16.27 29.55
N CYS A 367 -1.38 -16.16 28.25
CA CYS A 367 -0.42 -16.51 27.23
C CYS A 367 0.62 -15.40 27.03
N ARG A 368 1.86 -15.67 27.45
CA ARG A 368 3.02 -14.84 27.07
C ARG A 368 3.44 -15.20 25.65
N ILE A 369 3.28 -14.26 24.72
CA ILE A 369 3.94 -14.34 23.42
C ILE A 369 5.23 -13.52 23.54
N PRO A 370 6.42 -14.16 23.46
CA PRO A 370 7.67 -13.44 23.48
C PRO A 370 7.71 -12.51 22.26
N TRP A 371 7.86 -11.21 22.49
CA TRP A 371 8.05 -10.24 21.41
C TRP A 371 9.55 -10.00 21.20
N PRO A 372 10.08 -10.23 20.00
CA PRO A 372 11.50 -10.04 19.70
C PRO A 372 11.91 -8.58 19.86
N LYS A 373 13.19 -8.36 20.22
CA LYS A 373 13.76 -7.03 20.47
C LYS A 373 14.96 -6.78 19.56
N GLY A 374 15.16 -5.52 19.15
CA GLY A 374 16.40 -5.05 18.55
C GLY A 374 16.57 -5.30 17.04
N THR A 375 15.52 -5.73 16.33
CA THR A 375 15.61 -5.96 14.87
C THR A 375 15.20 -4.74 14.04
N GLY A 376 14.51 -3.76 14.65
CA GLY A 376 13.87 -2.66 13.95
C GLY A 376 12.59 -3.06 13.18
N ALA A 377 12.52 -4.27 12.63
CA ALA A 377 11.36 -4.83 11.92
C ALA A 377 10.09 -4.92 12.76
N GLU A 378 10.25 -4.91 14.08
CA GLU A 378 9.17 -4.98 15.04
C GLU A 378 8.54 -3.61 15.37
N GLN A 379 9.00 -2.52 14.72
CA GLN A 379 8.68 -1.16 15.16
C GLN A 379 7.24 -0.73 14.91
N TRP A 380 6.65 -1.10 13.78
CA TRP A 380 5.37 -0.55 13.30
C TRP A 380 4.37 -1.61 12.87
N GLY A 381 3.10 -1.24 12.74
CA GLY A 381 2.06 -2.15 12.26
C GLY A 381 1.86 -3.29 13.24
N LEU A 382 1.59 -2.94 14.49
CA LEU A 382 1.31 -3.89 15.55
C LEU A 382 -0.05 -3.54 16.16
N CYS A 383 -0.95 -4.51 16.21
CA CYS A 383 -2.20 -4.43 16.93
C CYS A 383 -2.20 -5.50 18.03
N VAL A 384 -2.33 -5.10 19.30
CA VAL A 384 -2.47 -6.04 20.42
C VAL A 384 -3.89 -5.96 20.95
N VAL A 385 -4.54 -7.10 21.12
CA VAL A 385 -5.90 -7.22 21.66
C VAL A 385 -5.80 -7.97 22.98
N SER A 386 -6.17 -7.31 24.09
CA SER A 386 -6.07 -7.90 25.42
C SER A 386 -7.18 -7.43 26.35
N GLY A 387 -7.81 -8.35 27.07
CA GLY A 387 -8.70 -8.00 28.19
C GLY A 387 -7.96 -7.53 29.45
N GLN A 388 -6.65 -7.80 29.54
CA GLN A 388 -5.80 -7.51 30.70
C GLN A 388 -4.48 -6.87 30.24
N PRO A 389 -4.49 -5.59 29.84
CA PRO A 389 -3.32 -4.93 29.26
C PRO A 389 -2.14 -4.84 30.25
N ASP A 390 -2.41 -4.81 31.55
CA ASP A 390 -1.37 -4.75 32.60
C ASP A 390 -0.54 -6.04 32.73
N GLN A 391 -0.97 -7.13 32.08
CA GLN A 391 -0.22 -8.39 32.03
C GLN A 391 0.64 -8.53 30.77
N LEU A 392 0.56 -7.58 29.84
CA LEU A 392 1.39 -7.58 28.65
C LEU A 392 2.85 -7.28 29.00
N ASP A 393 3.77 -7.73 28.12
CA ASP A 393 5.17 -7.34 28.20
C ASP A 393 5.32 -5.81 28.17
N ALA A 394 6.12 -5.26 29.08
CA ALA A 394 6.24 -3.81 29.26
C ALA A 394 6.77 -3.11 28.00
N ASP A 395 7.67 -3.74 27.24
CA ASP A 395 8.21 -3.16 26.01
C ASP A 395 7.18 -3.21 24.89
N LEU A 396 6.36 -4.26 24.83
CA LEU A 396 5.22 -4.33 23.91
C LEU A 396 4.22 -3.21 24.21
N LEU A 397 3.87 -3.02 25.48
CA LEU A 397 2.94 -1.97 25.91
C LEU A 397 3.50 -0.55 25.67
N ALA A 398 4.80 -0.34 25.88
CA ALA A 398 5.48 0.93 25.63
C ALA A 398 5.49 1.33 24.15
N ARG A 399 5.34 0.37 23.23
CA ARG A 399 5.23 0.62 21.78
C ARG A 399 3.82 0.99 21.32
N MET A 400 2.81 0.80 22.17
CA MET A 400 1.41 1.07 21.81
C MET A 400 1.13 2.56 21.88
N GLU A 401 0.91 3.16 20.71
CA GLU A 401 0.69 4.60 20.58
C GLU A 401 -0.77 4.94 20.73
N TRP A 402 -1.63 4.21 20.03
CA TRP A 402 -3.08 4.37 20.09
C TRP A 402 -3.67 3.29 20.98
N ARG A 403 -4.66 3.66 21.79
CA ARG A 403 -5.36 2.73 22.67
C ARG A 403 -6.86 2.97 22.57
N VAL A 404 -7.59 1.91 22.26
CA VAL A 404 -9.05 1.89 22.27
C VAL A 404 -9.51 1.04 23.45
N ALA A 405 -10.08 1.70 24.46
CA ALA A 405 -10.64 1.04 25.64
C ALA A 405 -12.16 0.93 25.50
N LEU A 406 -12.66 -0.30 25.37
CA LEU A 406 -14.07 -0.59 25.22
C LEU A 406 -14.81 -0.55 26.56
N SER A 407 -16.05 -0.06 26.55
CA SER A 407 -16.94 -0.06 27.71
C SER A 407 -17.26 -1.49 28.18
N GLN A 408 -17.51 -1.65 29.48
CA GLN A 408 -17.90 -2.93 30.09
C GLN A 408 -19.35 -3.31 29.77
N ASP A 409 -20.20 -2.35 29.41
CA ASP A 409 -21.65 -2.53 29.28
C ASP A 409 -22.06 -3.24 27.97
N GLY A 410 -21.10 -3.76 27.20
CA GLY A 410 -21.35 -4.46 25.93
C GLY A 410 -21.83 -3.56 24.78
N GLY A 411 -21.91 -2.25 25.01
CA GLY A 411 -22.25 -1.25 24.00
C GLY A 411 -21.16 -1.04 22.95
N GLN A 412 -21.51 -0.37 21.85
CA GLN A 412 -20.57 0.07 20.82
C GLN A 412 -19.78 1.33 21.24
N GLU A 413 -19.55 1.54 22.54
CA GLU A 413 -18.85 2.73 23.03
C GLU A 413 -17.42 2.41 23.46
N ALA A 414 -16.50 3.31 23.15
CA ALA A 414 -15.11 3.19 23.50
C ALA A 414 -14.47 4.55 23.77
N VAL A 415 -13.31 4.54 24.43
CA VAL A 415 -12.46 5.71 24.60
C VAL A 415 -11.18 5.51 23.79
N LEU A 416 -10.90 6.43 22.87
CA LEU A 416 -9.62 6.49 22.17
C LEU A 416 -8.67 7.41 22.93
N THR A 417 -7.45 6.93 23.15
CA THR A 417 -6.31 7.74 23.57
C THR A 417 -5.16 7.55 22.58
N GLY A 418 -4.34 8.58 22.39
CA GLY A 418 -3.25 8.54 21.41
C GLY A 418 -2.41 9.81 21.39
N PRO A 419 -1.42 9.88 20.48
CA PRO A 419 -0.52 11.02 20.37
C PRO A 419 -1.30 12.31 20.06
N ASN A 420 -1.00 13.37 20.81
CA ASN A 420 -1.52 14.73 20.57
C ASN A 420 -3.05 14.87 20.57
N ILE A 421 -3.78 13.95 21.21
CA ILE A 421 -5.24 14.06 21.40
C ILE A 421 -5.62 13.89 22.88
N LEU A 422 -6.67 14.58 23.29
CA LEU A 422 -7.33 14.29 24.57
C LEU A 422 -8.12 12.97 24.45
N PRO A 423 -8.32 12.24 25.57
CA PRO A 423 -9.22 11.10 25.57
C PRO A 423 -10.58 11.46 24.97
N GLN A 424 -10.98 10.74 23.93
CA GLN A 424 -12.22 11.02 23.20
C GLN A 424 -13.13 9.80 23.23
N SER A 425 -14.41 10.04 23.49
CA SER A 425 -15.44 9.00 23.38
C SER A 425 -15.78 8.77 21.92
N ILE A 426 -15.89 7.50 21.53
CA ILE A 426 -16.21 7.09 20.17
C ILE A 426 -17.32 6.04 20.20
N THR A 427 -18.22 6.12 19.22
CA THR A 427 -19.17 5.04 18.92
C THR A 427 -18.61 4.22 17.77
N LEU A 428 -18.41 2.93 17.96
CA LEU A 428 -17.80 2.03 16.99
C LEU A 428 -18.59 2.01 15.68
N GLY A 429 -17.85 2.05 14.57
CA GLY A 429 -18.43 2.06 13.24
C GLY A 429 -19.10 0.74 12.87
N ARG A 430 -19.83 0.75 11.75
CA ARG A 430 -20.36 -0.48 11.15
C ARG A 430 -19.25 -1.22 10.41
N ARG A 431 -19.25 -2.56 10.49
CA ARG A 431 -18.38 -3.41 9.67
C ARG A 431 -18.69 -3.24 8.19
N LEU A 432 -17.71 -3.50 7.34
CA LEU A 432 -17.92 -3.65 5.91
C LEU A 432 -18.83 -4.87 5.70
N THR A 433 -20.07 -4.65 5.24
CA THR A 433 -21.00 -5.75 5.00
C THR A 433 -20.48 -6.60 3.86
N THR A 434 -20.24 -7.89 4.10
CA THR A 434 -19.95 -8.81 3.00
C THR A 434 -21.24 -9.10 2.22
N PRO A 435 -21.20 -9.31 0.88
CA PRO A 435 -22.42 -9.58 0.08
C PRO A 435 -23.24 -10.79 0.56
N LYS A 436 -22.62 -11.75 1.28
CA LYS A 436 -23.30 -12.93 1.85
C LYS A 436 -24.18 -12.60 3.06
N GLU A 437 -23.81 -11.62 3.89
CA GLU A 437 -24.58 -11.25 5.08
C GLU A 437 -25.88 -10.51 4.72
N THR A 438 -25.92 -9.84 3.57
CA THR A 438 -27.11 -9.13 3.07
C THR A 438 -28.24 -10.09 2.65
N MET A 439 -27.91 -11.31 2.24
CA MET A 439 -28.89 -12.30 1.77
C MET A 439 -29.56 -13.11 2.90
N VAL A 440 -28.94 -13.20 4.07
CA VAL A 440 -29.51 -13.92 5.23
C VAL A 440 -30.52 -13.05 5.99
N GLY A 441 -30.37 -11.72 5.95
CA GLY A 441 -31.34 -10.78 6.55
C GLY A 441 -32.62 -10.56 5.75
N ALA A 442 -32.64 -10.93 4.46
CA ALA A 442 -33.80 -10.72 3.58
C ALA A 442 -34.81 -11.88 3.58
N SER A 443 -34.48 -13.04 4.17
CA SER A 443 -35.35 -14.23 4.18
C SER A 443 -36.23 -14.40 5.43
N GLN A 444 -36.12 -13.51 6.43
CA GLN A 444 -36.98 -13.53 7.63
C GLN A 444 -38.17 -12.54 7.61
N GLY A 445 -38.48 -11.93 6.46
CA GLY A 445 -39.48 -10.85 6.37
C GLY A 445 -40.69 -11.12 5.47
N ARG A 446 -41.06 -12.38 5.21
CA ARG A 446 -42.25 -12.73 4.41
C ARG A 446 -43.04 -13.88 5.04
N GLU A 447 -43.65 -13.62 6.19
CA GLU A 447 -44.85 -14.34 6.62
C GLU A 447 -45.94 -13.33 7.04
N ASP A 448 -47.16 -13.67 6.64
CA ASP A 448 -48.46 -13.10 7.02
C ASP A 448 -48.79 -11.65 6.64
N ARG A 449 -49.45 -11.53 5.47
CA ARG A 449 -50.71 -10.78 5.35
C ARG A 449 -51.68 -11.48 4.41
N SER A 450 -52.46 -12.41 4.97
CA SER A 450 -53.81 -12.73 4.52
C SER A 450 -54.79 -11.70 5.10
N VAL A 451 -55.54 -11.01 4.25
CA VAL A 451 -57.03 -10.85 4.23
C VAL A 451 -57.39 -10.23 2.89
#